data_AF-A0A4R3MVR4-F1
#
_entry.id   AF-A0A4R3MVR4-F1
#
_cell.length_a   1.000
_cell.length_b   1.000
_cell.length_c   1.000
_cell.angle_alpha   90.00
_cell.angle_beta   90.00
_cell.angle_gamma   90.00
#
_symmetry.space_group_name_H-M   'P 1'
#
loop_
_entity.id
_entity.type
_entity.pdbx_description
1 polymer ?
#
loop_
_entity_poly.entity_id
_entity_poly.type
_entity_poly.pdbx_seq_one_letter_code
_entity_poly.pdbx_strand_id
1 'polypeptide(L)'
;MTTKATPCPGIDWSLTEALRTSPTLAILEDLASGMPLDLTDSEQVKDGIDATLPDVLLALDAERIVITDADDRAAFMGLLVFALALLLDGRLGRPAETRH
;
A
#
# COMPACT_ATOMS: atom_id res chain seq x y z
N MET A 1 22.14 -27.72 -8.31
CA MET A 1 20.80 -27.86 -8.93
C MET A 1 20.10 -26.52 -8.79
N THR A 2 20.15 -25.68 -9.81
CA THR A 2 19.55 -24.34 -9.82
C THR A 2 18.11 -24.44 -10.30
N THR A 3 17.16 -24.24 -9.39
CA THR A 3 15.73 -24.16 -9.71
C THR A 3 15.47 -22.92 -10.54
N LYS A 4 15.22 -23.12 -11.83
CA LYS A 4 14.84 -22.07 -12.77
C LYS A 4 13.40 -21.65 -12.44
N ALA A 5 13.24 -20.53 -11.75
CA ALA A 5 11.93 -19.98 -11.41
C ALA A 5 11.12 -19.73 -12.69
N THR A 6 9.93 -20.32 -12.78
CA THR A 6 9.01 -20.16 -13.91
C THR A 6 8.45 -18.74 -13.88
N PRO A 7 8.59 -17.94 -14.95
CA PRO A 7 8.06 -16.58 -14.97
C PRO A 7 6.53 -16.58 -15.00
N CYS A 8 5.90 -15.87 -14.07
CA CYS A 8 4.46 -15.61 -14.10
C CYS A 8 4.14 -14.65 -15.26
N PRO A 9 3.25 -15.01 -16.19
CA PRO A 9 2.86 -14.13 -17.28
C PRO A 9 2.06 -12.94 -16.73
N GLY A 10 2.57 -11.72 -16.93
CA GLY A 10 1.90 -10.47 -16.53
C GLY A 10 2.70 -9.59 -15.56
N ILE A 11 3.80 -10.10 -14.99
CA ILE A 11 4.71 -9.30 -14.18
C ILE A 11 5.80 -8.73 -15.08
N ASP A 12 5.84 -7.40 -15.22
CA ASP A 12 6.99 -6.73 -15.81
C ASP A 12 8.19 -6.92 -14.87
N TRP A 13 9.07 -7.86 -15.24
CA TRP A 13 10.26 -8.18 -14.47
C TRP A 13 11.19 -6.98 -14.32
N SER A 14 11.13 -5.99 -15.23
CA SER A 14 11.92 -4.76 -15.11
C SER A 14 11.49 -3.91 -13.91
N LEU A 15 10.20 -3.84 -13.62
CA LEU A 15 9.66 -3.18 -12.43
C LEU A 15 10.05 -3.92 -11.15
N THR A 16 9.97 -5.26 -11.17
CA THR A 16 10.34 -6.09 -10.02
C THR A 16 11.83 -5.93 -9.67
N GLU A 17 12.69 -5.87 -10.69
CA GLU A 17 14.13 -5.68 -10.52
C GLU A 17 14.48 -4.25 -10.06
N ALA A 18 13.76 -3.24 -10.58
CA ALA A 18 13.87 -1.86 -10.10
C ALA A 18 13.43 -1.73 -8.62
N LEU A 19 12.35 -2.39 -8.23
CA LEU A 19 11.87 -2.41 -6.84
C LEU A 19 12.85 -3.11 -5.89
N ARG A 20 13.51 -4.18 -6.32
CA ARG A 20 14.55 -4.88 -5.54
C ARG A 20 15.79 -4.05 -5.25
N THR A 21 16.07 -3.05 -6.08
CA THR A 21 17.21 -2.13 -5.87
C THR A 21 16.79 -0.85 -5.17
N SER A 22 15.51 -0.69 -4.84
CA SER A 22 14.99 0.49 -4.17
C SER A 22 15.48 0.53 -2.71
N PRO A 23 16.23 1.56 -2.30
CA PRO A 23 16.65 1.71 -0.91
C PRO A 23 15.45 1.92 0.02
N THR A 24 14.37 2.54 -0.47
CA THR A 24 13.12 2.71 0.28
C THR A 24 12.49 1.36 0.60
N LEU A 25 12.50 0.43 -0.36
CA LEU A 25 11.90 -0.89 -0.15
C LEU A 25 12.68 -1.71 0.88
N ALA A 26 14.01 -1.61 0.88
CA ALA A 26 14.85 -2.21 1.91
C ALA A 26 14.59 -1.63 3.32
N ILE A 27 14.39 -0.30 3.44
CA ILE A 27 14.02 0.34 4.71
C ILE A 27 12.64 -0.15 5.18
N LEU A 28 11.67 -0.24 4.26
CA LEU A 28 10.33 -0.73 4.57
C LEU A 28 10.34 -2.19 4.99
N GLU A 29 11.13 -3.04 4.35
CA GLU A 29 11.33 -4.44 4.76
C GLU A 29 11.92 -4.55 6.17
N ASP A 30 12.94 -3.74 6.49
CA ASP A 30 13.55 -3.71 7.81
C ASP A 30 12.55 -3.28 8.90
N LEU A 31 11.79 -2.20 8.65
CA LEU A 31 10.73 -1.75 9.55
C LEU A 31 9.63 -2.81 9.71
N ALA A 32 9.24 -3.49 8.61
CA ALA A 32 8.24 -4.54 8.63
C ALA A 32 8.72 -5.80 9.37
N SER A 33 10.01 -6.11 9.34
CA SER A 33 10.58 -7.26 10.03
C SER A 33 10.38 -7.21 11.55
N GLY A 34 10.22 -5.99 12.11
CA GLY A 34 9.91 -5.76 13.52
C GLY A 34 8.42 -5.79 13.87
N MET A 35 7.52 -5.88 12.89
CA MET A 35 6.08 -5.90 13.13
C MET A 35 5.59 -7.32 13.45
N PRO A 36 4.75 -7.51 14.48
CA PRO A 36 4.13 -8.80 14.80
C PRO A 36 2.90 -9.06 13.91
N LEU A 37 2.99 -8.78 12.61
CA LEU A 37 1.89 -8.93 11.64
C LEU A 37 2.32 -9.89 10.53
N ASP A 38 1.48 -10.87 10.23
CA ASP A 38 1.63 -11.68 9.03
C ASP A 38 1.10 -10.93 7.81
N LEU A 39 2.03 -10.35 7.04
CA LEU A 39 1.69 -9.59 5.83
C LEU A 39 1.22 -10.47 4.66
N THR A 40 1.20 -11.80 4.82
CA THR A 40 0.59 -12.73 3.86
C THR A 40 -0.90 -12.97 4.13
N ASP A 41 -1.38 -12.59 5.33
CA ASP A 41 -2.77 -12.66 5.73
C ASP A 41 -3.46 -11.30 5.50
N SER A 42 -4.46 -11.28 4.62
CA SER A 42 -5.17 -10.06 4.26
C SER A 42 -5.90 -9.41 5.44
N GLU A 43 -6.34 -10.19 6.44
CA GLU A 43 -7.03 -9.63 7.61
C GLU A 43 -6.03 -8.93 8.54
N GLN A 44 -4.85 -9.50 8.75
CA GLN A 44 -3.79 -8.84 9.53
C GLN A 44 -3.23 -7.60 8.83
N VAL A 45 -3.19 -7.61 7.49
CA VAL A 45 -2.85 -6.41 6.71
C VAL A 45 -3.91 -5.31 6.92
N LYS A 46 -5.20 -5.66 6.91
CA LYS A 46 -6.26 -4.70 7.21
C LYS A 46 -6.13 -4.16 8.64
N ASP A 47 -5.91 -5.01 9.63
CA ASP A 47 -5.71 -4.57 11.02
C ASP A 47 -4.54 -3.58 11.14
N GLY A 48 -3.43 -3.84 10.43
CA GLY A 48 -2.29 -2.92 10.38
C GLY A 48 -2.62 -1.58 9.71
N ILE A 49 -3.39 -1.59 8.63
CA ILE A 49 -3.85 -0.37 7.97
C ILE A 49 -4.83 0.39 8.88
N ASP A 50 -5.80 -0.28 9.51
CA ASP A 50 -6.80 0.34 10.39
C ASP A 50 -6.14 1.02 11.60
N ALA A 51 -5.09 0.39 12.15
CA ALA A 51 -4.35 0.95 13.27
C ALA A 51 -3.53 2.20 12.91
N THR A 52 -3.04 2.32 11.67
CA THR A 52 -2.07 3.36 11.27
C THR A 52 -2.68 4.48 10.43
N LEU A 53 -3.72 4.18 9.67
CA LEU A 53 -4.35 5.12 8.75
C LEU A 53 -4.92 6.38 9.43
N PRO A 54 -5.58 6.30 10.60
CA PRO A 54 -6.06 7.50 11.30
C PRO A 54 -4.94 8.49 11.61
N ASP A 55 -3.77 8.02 12.06
CA ASP A 55 -2.63 8.87 12.38
C ASP A 55 -2.05 9.55 11.13
N VAL A 56 -2.04 8.85 10.00
CA VAL A 56 -1.62 9.40 8.69
C VAL A 56 -2.58 10.49 8.22
N LEU A 57 -3.90 10.26 8.32
CA LEU A 57 -4.92 11.24 7.96
C LEU A 57 -4.85 12.48 8.86
N LEU A 58 -4.71 12.29 10.18
CA LEU A 58 -4.52 13.40 11.12
C LEU A 58 -3.23 14.18 10.84
N ALA A 59 -2.16 13.51 10.39
CA ALA A 59 -0.92 14.17 10.00
C ALA A 59 -1.08 15.01 8.73
N LEU A 60 -1.89 14.56 7.77
CA LEU A 60 -2.22 15.31 6.55
C LEU A 60 -3.09 16.52 6.88
N ASP A 61 -4.15 16.33 7.67
CA ASP A 61 -5.06 17.41 8.07
C ASP A 61 -4.34 18.50 8.88
N ALA A 62 -3.34 18.10 9.68
CA ALA A 62 -2.47 19.02 10.42
C ALA A 62 -1.33 19.62 9.58
N GLU A 63 -1.30 19.37 8.27
CA GLU A 63 -0.26 19.83 7.33
C GLU A 63 1.18 19.42 7.74
N ARG A 64 1.33 18.32 8.49
CA ARG A 64 2.65 17.78 8.87
C ARG A 64 3.30 17.00 7.72
N ILE A 65 2.49 16.43 6.84
CA ILE A 65 2.92 15.79 5.60
C ILE A 65 2.58 16.74 4.46
N VAL A 66 3.59 17.40 3.90
CA VAL A 66 3.41 18.35 2.80
C VAL A 66 4.01 17.74 1.54
N ILE A 67 3.17 17.50 0.54
CA ILE A 67 3.59 17.06 -0.79
C ILE A 67 3.38 18.23 -1.73
N THR A 68 4.48 18.81 -2.20
CA THR A 68 4.47 20.05 -2.97
C THR A 68 4.24 19.82 -4.46
N ASP A 69 4.65 18.66 -4.97
CA ASP A 69 4.46 18.29 -6.36
C ASP A 69 3.09 17.66 -6.59
N ALA A 70 2.44 18.02 -7.70
CA ALA A 70 1.08 17.58 -8.00
C ALA A 70 1.00 16.09 -8.37
N ASP A 71 2.01 15.57 -9.07
CA ASP A 71 2.06 14.17 -9.49
C ASP A 71 2.38 13.28 -8.28
N ASP A 72 3.33 13.69 -7.43
CA ASP A 72 3.62 13.00 -6.17
C ASP A 72 2.40 13.00 -5.24
N ARG A 73 1.67 14.12 -5.18
CA ARG A 73 0.45 14.23 -4.39
C ARG A 73 -0.63 13.30 -4.92
N ALA A 74 -0.78 13.19 -6.24
CA ALA A 74 -1.72 12.27 -6.86
C ALA A 74 -1.35 10.80 -6.57
N ALA A 75 -0.06 10.45 -6.65
CA ALA A 75 0.43 9.10 -6.34
C ALA A 75 0.17 8.73 -4.88
N PHE A 76 0.49 9.63 -3.95
CA PHE A 76 0.27 9.40 -2.52
C PHE A 76 -1.22 9.28 -2.18
N MET A 77 -2.07 10.17 -2.73
CA MET A 77 -3.52 10.07 -2.55
C MET A 77 -4.10 8.79 -3.16
N GLY A 78 -3.57 8.35 -4.30
CA GLY A 78 -3.93 7.06 -4.90
C GLY A 78 -3.63 5.87 -3.99
N LEU A 79 -2.47 5.88 -3.33
CA LEU A 79 -2.10 4.85 -2.35
C LEU A 79 -3.07 4.83 -1.15
N LEU A 80 -3.43 6.01 -0.62
CA LEU A 80 -4.40 6.10 0.49
C LEU A 80 -5.78 5.59 0.10
N VAL A 81 -6.25 5.90 -1.11
CA VAL A 81 -7.53 5.39 -1.63
C VAL A 81 -7.50 3.86 -1.70
N PHE A 82 -6.38 3.26 -2.15
CA PHE A 82 -6.24 1.82 -2.20
C PHE A 82 -6.22 1.19 -0.80
N ALA A 83 -5.51 1.79 0.16
CA ALA A 83 -5.48 1.35 1.55
C ALA A 83 -6.89 1.40 2.18
N LEU A 84 -7.63 2.50 1.97
CA LEU A 84 -9.02 2.60 2.41
C LEU A 84 -9.93 1.59 1.70
N ALA A 85 -9.72 1.34 0.41
CA ALA A 85 -10.50 0.36 -0.33
C ALA A 85 -10.28 -1.05 0.23
N LEU A 86 -9.05 -1.42 0.60
CA LEU A 86 -8.76 -2.69 1.27
C LEU A 86 -9.49 -2.82 2.62
N LEU A 87 -9.49 -1.76 3.45
CA LEU A 87 -10.23 -1.76 4.72
C LEU A 87 -11.73 -1.90 4.53
N LEU A 88 -12.26 -1.26 3.50
CA LEU A 88 -13.70 -1.22 3.22
C LEU A 88 -14.15 -2.37 2.30
N ASP A 89 -13.36 -3.43 2.14
CA ASP A 89 -13.63 -4.57 1.25
C ASP A 89 -14.01 -4.16 -0.19
N GLY A 90 -13.32 -3.17 -0.73
CA GLY A 90 -13.52 -2.64 -2.08
C GLY A 90 -14.80 -1.82 -2.26
N ARG A 91 -15.41 -1.32 -1.18
CA ARG A 91 -16.65 -0.51 -1.26
C ARG A 91 -16.43 0.94 -1.73
N LEU A 92 -15.20 1.45 -1.68
CA LEU A 92 -14.84 2.72 -2.29
C LEU A 92 -14.83 2.57 -3.82
N GLY A 93 -15.90 3.01 -4.46
CA GLY A 93 -16.08 2.89 -5.91
C GLY A 93 -17.40 2.25 -6.33
N ARG A 94 -18.17 1.65 -5.40
CA ARG A 94 -19.58 1.38 -5.70
C ARG A 94 -20.33 2.70 -5.68
N PRO A 95 -20.96 3.15 -6.78
CA PRO A 95 -21.93 4.22 -6.68
C PRO A 95 -22.94 3.79 -5.62
N ALA A 96 -23.31 4.70 -4.72
CA ALA A 96 -24.28 4.42 -3.67
C ALA A 96 -25.50 3.75 -4.31
N GLU A 97 -25.70 2.45 -4.06
CA GLU A 97 -26.92 1.77 -4.49
C GLU A 97 -28.06 2.53 -3.84
N THR A 98 -28.82 3.23 -4.69
CA THR A 98 -30.09 3.85 -4.35
C THR A 98 -30.94 2.83 -3.61
N ARG A 99 -31.09 3.03 -2.30
CA ARG A 99 -32.10 2.34 -1.48
C ARG A 99 -33.47 2.64 -2.11
N HIS A 100 -34.12 1.61 -2.63
CA HIS A 100 -35.56 1.58 -2.89
C HIS A 100 -36.20 0.57 -1.94
#